data_AF-A0A378BT18-F1
#
_entry.id   AF-A0A378BT18-F1
#
_cell.length_a   1.000
_cell.length_b   1.000
_cell.length_c   1.000
_cell.angle_alpha   90.00
_cell.angle_beta   90.00
_cell.angle_gamma   90.00
#
_symmetry.space_group_name_H-M   'P 1'
#
loop_
_entity.id
_entity.type
_entity.pdbx_description
1 polymer ?
#
loop_
_entity_poly.entity_id
_entity_poly.type
_entity_poly.pdbx_seq_one_letter_code
_entity_poly.pdbx_strand_id
1 'polypeptide(L)'
;MPIIRGVTIDVLIERRFTNLVKKGSRFWNVSGVKADVGLSGAKVQLENLSALVNGAIAFDSPADSHVASQNDEYHLYEDLAHSQRGVVVTLDLPDGDGLKAGSTPLMYQGLEVGQLSKLNLNPGGKVTGEMTVDPSVVTLLREKTLIQMKKPKLSLDNPSISTLLTGNTFELVPGEGEPRNHFSVMPADKALLDEPNVATVTLSAPESYGIDGGQPLVLHGVKVGQVLERKLTAKGVTFQVAIDPEYRDLIHGDSKFVVNSRLDVKVGLDGVQVLGASASEWVNGGIRVIPGEKGKMQSSYPLYANLEKAQENSLSEVPTTTLSLSAETLPDVQAGSVVLYRKFAVGEIIAVKPRKDAFDIDLHIKPEYRYLLTNNSVFWAEGGAKVKLDGNGLTVQASPLARAIKGAISFDNLNGSSAGARLNNKRILYASETAARAVGGQITLHAYDAGKMAAGMPIRYLGIDIGQIQSLELITAKNEVQAKAVLYPEYVGTFARAGTRFSVITPQISAAGVEHLDTLFQAYINVGARPRPGTTRF
;
A
#
# COMPACT_ATOMS: atom_id res chain seq x y z
N MET A 1 31.24 -31.12 58.58
CA MET A 1 31.89 -30.02 57.82
C MET A 1 30.98 -28.80 57.91
N PRO A 2 31.42 -27.64 58.40
CA PRO A 2 30.60 -26.45 58.40
C PRO A 2 30.47 -25.93 56.96
N ILE A 3 29.26 -25.54 56.57
CA ILE A 3 28.98 -24.91 55.28
C ILE A 3 29.45 -23.45 55.39
N ILE A 4 30.61 -23.14 54.83
CA ILE A 4 31.17 -21.78 54.80
C ILE A 4 30.43 -20.99 53.72
N ARG A 5 29.48 -20.13 54.09
CA ARG A 5 28.71 -19.28 53.15
C ARG A 5 28.96 -17.78 53.30
N GLY A 6 29.90 -17.35 54.14
CA GLY A 6 30.23 -15.93 54.31
C GLY A 6 31.56 -15.70 55.01
N VAL A 7 32.08 -14.49 54.88
CA VAL A 7 33.27 -13.99 55.58
C VAL A 7 32.80 -12.91 56.56
N THR A 8 33.15 -13.06 57.84
CA THR A 8 32.92 -12.02 58.85
C THR A 8 34.15 -11.12 58.91
N ILE A 9 33.93 -9.80 58.87
CA ILE A 9 34.99 -8.80 58.93
C ILE A 9 34.74 -7.96 60.19
N ASP A 10 35.60 -8.14 61.20
CA ASP A 10 35.52 -7.33 62.42
C ASP A 10 36.16 -5.96 62.16
N VAL A 11 35.40 -4.89 62.43
CA VAL A 11 35.83 -3.51 62.20
C VAL A 11 35.91 -2.78 63.54
N LEU A 12 37.02 -2.09 63.80
CA LEU A 12 37.19 -1.27 64.99
C LEU A 12 36.85 0.19 64.68
N ILE A 13 35.76 0.70 65.27
CA ILE A 13 35.38 2.12 65.19
C ILE A 13 35.98 2.86 66.38
N GLU A 14 36.69 3.96 66.13
CA GLU A 14 37.27 4.75 67.22
C GLU A 14 36.19 5.28 68.18
N ARG A 15 36.51 5.34 69.47
CA ARG A 15 35.58 5.71 70.55
C ARG A 15 34.82 7.02 70.31
N ARG A 16 35.44 8.00 69.65
CA ARG A 16 34.83 9.31 69.34
C ARG A 16 33.80 9.29 68.21
N PHE A 17 33.77 8.24 67.40
CA PHE A 17 32.88 8.09 66.23
C PHE A 17 31.80 7.02 66.43
N THR A 18 31.72 6.39 67.60
CA THR A 18 30.72 5.34 67.90
C THR A 18 29.28 5.84 67.79
N ASN A 19 29.03 7.13 68.02
CA ASN A 19 27.72 7.76 67.88
C ASN A 19 27.23 7.88 66.43
N LEU A 20 28.13 7.78 65.44
CA LEU A 20 27.81 7.82 64.01
C LEU A 20 27.29 6.48 63.50
N VAL A 21 27.68 5.37 64.13
CA VAL A 21 27.15 4.05 63.73
C VAL A 21 25.79 3.85 64.39
N LYS A 22 24.78 3.65 63.56
CA LYS A 22 23.41 3.41 63.98
C LYS A 22 22.99 1.98 63.65
N LYS A 23 21.97 1.47 64.32
CA LYS A 23 21.34 0.18 63.99
C LYS A 23 20.88 0.10 62.53
N GLY A 24 20.52 1.23 61.93
CA GLY A 24 20.13 1.35 60.51
C GLY A 24 21.27 1.74 59.55
N SER A 25 22.52 1.79 60.01
CA SER A 25 23.68 2.06 59.17
C SER A 25 23.86 0.95 58.13
N ARG A 26 24.22 1.34 56.91
CA ARG A 26 24.60 0.43 55.83
C ARG A 26 26.09 0.64 55.54
N PHE A 27 26.81 -0.46 55.37
CA PHE A 27 28.24 -0.46 55.10
C PHE A 27 28.47 -0.92 53.66
N TRP A 28 29.33 -0.25 52.91
CA TRP A 28 29.67 -0.67 51.55
C TRP A 28 31.17 -0.60 51.30
N ASN A 29 31.63 -1.46 50.40
CA ASN A 29 33.00 -1.48 49.95
C ASN A 29 33.27 -0.27 49.03
N VAL A 30 34.38 0.44 49.28
CA VAL A 30 34.88 1.55 48.43
C VAL A 30 36.30 1.27 47.93
N SER A 31 36.73 0.01 48.00
CA SER A 31 38.02 -0.46 47.51
C SER A 31 38.02 -0.64 46.00
N GLY A 32 39.10 -0.22 45.33
CA GLY A 32 39.30 -0.42 43.89
C GLY A 32 39.05 0.82 43.04
N VAL A 33 39.26 0.69 41.73
CA VAL A 33 38.99 1.75 40.74
C VAL A 33 37.64 1.46 40.08
N LYS A 34 36.72 2.42 40.14
CA LYS A 34 35.54 2.43 39.26
C LYS A 34 35.86 3.22 38.00
N ALA A 35 35.84 2.54 36.87
CA ALA A 35 36.00 3.14 35.55
C ALA A 35 34.71 2.92 34.77
N ASP A 36 33.95 3.99 34.56
CA ASP A 36 32.78 3.98 33.72
C ASP A 36 33.21 4.32 32.29
N VAL A 37 33.27 3.30 31.43
CA VAL A 37 33.62 3.47 30.02
C VAL A 37 32.33 3.48 29.20
N GLY A 38 31.90 4.68 28.81
CA GLY A 38 30.74 4.90 27.93
C GLY A 38 31.15 5.39 26.55
N LEU A 39 30.21 5.42 25.62
CA LEU A 39 30.47 5.96 24.26
C LEU A 39 30.68 7.48 24.24
N SER A 40 30.24 8.20 25.29
CA SER A 40 30.52 9.61 25.49
C SER A 40 31.90 9.89 26.10
N GLY A 41 32.70 8.85 26.36
CA GLY A 41 34.03 8.92 26.95
C GLY A 41 34.19 8.04 28.19
N ALA A 42 35.43 7.93 28.68
CA ALA A 42 35.73 7.24 29.93
C ALA A 42 35.70 8.24 31.09
N LYS A 43 34.84 8.00 32.07
CA LYS A 43 34.86 8.71 33.35
C LYS A 43 35.56 7.82 34.36
N VAL A 44 36.75 8.22 34.77
CA VAL A 44 37.49 7.56 35.86
C VAL A 44 37.35 8.45 37.08
N GLN A 45 36.57 7.99 38.07
CA GLN A 45 36.47 8.67 39.36
C GLN A 45 37.40 7.96 40.35
N LEU A 46 38.42 8.68 40.79
CA LEU A 46 39.30 8.25 41.87
C LEU A 46 38.90 9.00 43.14
N GLU A 47 38.07 8.37 43.97
CA GLU A 47 37.55 9.01 45.18
C GLU A 47 38.54 8.96 46.35
N ASN A 48 39.38 7.92 46.43
CA ASN A 48 40.36 7.79 47.51
C ASN A 48 41.59 6.95 47.09
N LEU A 49 42.74 7.61 46.96
CA LEU A 49 44.00 6.97 46.57
C LEU A 49 44.51 5.97 47.62
N SER A 50 44.21 6.19 48.91
CA SER A 50 44.61 5.29 50.00
C SER A 50 43.77 4.00 50.02
N ALA A 51 42.50 4.08 49.62
CA ALA A 51 41.61 2.92 49.51
C ALA A 51 42.01 1.95 48.37
N LEU A 52 42.77 2.43 47.39
CA LEU A 52 43.26 1.61 46.28
C LEU A 52 44.26 0.53 46.73
N VAL A 53 45.11 0.87 47.69
CA VAL A 53 46.23 0.00 48.12
C VAL A 53 45.80 -0.93 49.26
N ASN A 54 45.04 -0.40 50.22
CA ASN A 54 44.74 -1.10 51.47
C ASN A 54 43.28 -1.59 51.57
N GLY A 55 42.43 -1.20 50.62
CA GLY A 55 40.98 -1.33 50.75
C GLY A 55 40.36 -0.37 51.77
N ALA A 56 39.07 -0.11 51.64
CA ALA A 56 38.29 0.67 52.59
C ALA A 56 36.80 0.30 52.57
N ILE A 57 36.17 0.50 53.72
CA ILE A 57 34.72 0.34 53.93
C ILE A 57 34.18 1.71 54.35
N ALA A 58 33.12 2.16 53.69
CA ALA A 58 32.37 3.35 54.08
C ALA A 58 31.02 2.95 54.67
N PHE A 59 30.39 3.86 55.42
CA PHE A 59 29.07 3.63 55.99
C PHE A 59 28.26 4.92 56.07
N ASP A 60 26.93 4.80 56.17
CA ASP A 60 26.01 5.92 56.39
C ASP A 60 25.51 6.01 57.85
N SER A 61 25.01 7.19 58.22
CA SER A 61 24.46 7.45 59.56
C SER A 61 23.02 7.99 59.42
N PRO A 62 21.99 7.13 59.48
CA PRO A 62 20.59 7.59 59.45
C PRO A 62 20.28 8.52 60.62
N ALA A 63 19.53 9.59 60.36
CA ALA A 63 19.00 10.48 61.40
C ALA A 63 18.03 9.75 62.34
N ASP A 64 17.13 8.94 61.77
CA ASP A 64 16.07 8.23 62.50
C ASP A 64 16.46 6.80 62.88
N SER A 65 17.53 6.65 63.66
CA SER A 65 17.96 5.32 64.12
C SER A 65 18.75 5.37 65.42
N HIS A 66 18.58 4.33 66.25
CA HIS A 66 19.29 4.17 67.52
C HIS A 66 20.78 3.90 67.28
N VAL A 67 21.64 4.30 68.22
CA VAL A 67 23.08 4.02 68.17
C VAL A 67 23.32 2.50 68.22
N ALA A 68 24.29 2.03 67.46
CA ALA A 68 24.70 0.63 67.43
C ALA A 68 25.27 0.17 68.78
N SER A 69 25.04 -1.10 69.10
CA SER A 69 25.67 -1.79 70.23
C SER A 69 26.99 -2.43 69.77
N GLN A 70 27.87 -2.74 70.74
CA GLN A 70 29.07 -3.52 70.46
C GLN A 70 28.68 -4.90 69.90
N ASN A 71 29.42 -5.37 68.88
CA ASN A 71 29.20 -6.63 68.16
C ASN A 71 27.88 -6.73 67.38
N ASP A 72 27.23 -5.59 67.08
CA ASP A 72 26.17 -5.60 66.07
C ASP A 72 26.75 -5.97 64.69
N GLU A 73 26.07 -6.89 64.00
CA GLU A 73 26.45 -7.32 62.66
C GLU A 73 25.75 -6.48 61.59
N TYR A 74 26.49 -6.14 60.54
CA TYR A 74 25.98 -5.37 59.40
C TYR A 74 26.32 -6.10 58.09
N HIS A 75 25.43 -5.98 57.10
CA HIS A 75 25.74 -6.43 55.75
C HIS A 75 26.70 -5.45 55.08
N LEU A 76 27.78 -5.99 54.51
CA LEU A 76 28.71 -5.23 53.67
C LEU A 76 28.28 -5.32 52.21
N TYR A 77 27.69 -4.25 51.70
CA TYR A 77 27.30 -4.13 50.30
C TYR A 77 28.53 -4.01 49.39
N GLU A 78 28.39 -4.48 48.16
CA GLU A 78 29.44 -4.43 47.15
C GLU A 78 29.85 -2.99 46.82
N ASP A 79 28.89 -2.06 46.79
CA ASP A 79 29.14 -0.65 46.59
C ASP A 79 27.99 0.26 47.12
N LEU A 80 28.16 1.58 46.93
CA LEU A 80 27.18 2.58 47.34
C LEU A 80 25.81 2.38 46.67
N ALA A 81 25.75 1.99 45.39
CA ALA A 81 24.50 1.83 44.65
C ALA A 81 23.64 0.70 45.26
N HIS A 82 24.29 -0.41 45.63
CA HIS A 82 23.62 -1.53 46.31
C HIS A 82 23.22 -1.20 47.75
N SER A 83 23.87 -0.22 48.40
CA SER A 83 23.49 0.24 49.73
C SER A 83 22.34 1.26 49.75
N GLN A 84 21.81 1.70 48.60
CA GLN A 84 20.77 2.73 48.57
C GLN A 84 19.47 2.26 49.24
N ARG A 85 18.89 3.14 50.06
CA ARG A 85 17.57 2.89 50.68
C ARG A 85 16.49 3.13 49.63
N GLY A 86 15.69 2.11 49.37
CA GLY A 86 14.55 2.19 48.46
C GLY A 86 13.49 1.17 48.83
N VAL A 87 12.29 1.36 48.29
CA VAL A 87 11.21 0.40 48.41
C VAL A 87 11.34 -0.63 47.31
N VAL A 88 11.40 -1.90 47.69
CA VAL A 88 11.46 -3.01 46.74
C VAL A 88 10.06 -3.27 46.20
N VAL A 89 9.95 -3.24 44.88
CA VAL A 89 8.74 -3.51 44.11
C VAL A 89 8.98 -4.75 43.26
N THR A 90 7.99 -5.63 43.19
CA THR A 90 8.06 -6.84 42.36
C THR A 90 7.37 -6.62 41.02
N LEU A 91 8.00 -7.11 39.95
CA LEU A 91 7.55 -6.95 38.57
C LEU A 91 7.29 -8.31 37.93
N ASP A 92 6.13 -8.48 37.32
CA ASP A 92 5.86 -9.52 36.32
C ASP A 92 6.25 -8.98 34.95
N LEU A 93 7.26 -9.57 34.31
CA LEU A 93 7.83 -9.08 33.05
C LEU A 93 7.35 -9.95 31.86
N PRO A 94 7.11 -9.36 30.68
CA PRO A 94 6.71 -10.12 29.50
C PRO A 94 7.83 -11.02 28.99
N ASP A 95 9.07 -10.52 29.04
CA ASP A 95 10.31 -11.21 28.70
C ASP A 95 11.50 -10.50 29.39
N GLY A 96 12.70 -11.07 29.25
CA GLY A 96 13.95 -10.48 29.75
C GLY A 96 14.77 -9.75 28.67
N ASP A 97 14.22 -9.55 27.47
CA ASP A 97 14.96 -9.02 26.33
C ASP A 97 15.36 -7.56 26.56
N GLY A 98 16.65 -7.27 26.42
CA GLY A 98 17.22 -5.93 26.63
C GLY A 98 17.12 -5.39 28.06
N LEU A 99 16.73 -6.21 29.04
CA LEU A 99 16.70 -5.85 30.46
C LEU A 99 17.96 -6.32 31.19
N LYS A 100 18.49 -5.48 32.07
CA LYS A 100 19.66 -5.75 32.90
C LYS A 100 19.45 -5.30 34.34
N ALA A 101 19.71 -6.21 35.29
CA ALA A 101 19.78 -5.89 36.71
C ALA A 101 20.94 -4.91 36.97
N GLY A 102 20.72 -3.94 37.86
CA GLY A 102 21.68 -2.88 38.20
C GLY A 102 21.88 -1.82 37.11
N SER A 103 21.09 -1.83 36.03
CA SER A 103 21.28 -0.85 34.94
C SER A 103 19.99 -0.36 34.28
N THR A 104 18.91 -1.14 34.30
CA THR A 104 17.64 -0.71 33.67
C THR A 104 16.91 0.26 34.58
N PRO A 105 16.75 1.54 34.19
CA PRO A 105 16.15 2.54 35.08
C PRO A 105 14.61 2.53 34.98
N LEU A 106 13.98 2.96 36.07
CA LEU A 106 12.59 3.42 36.10
C LEU A 106 12.58 4.94 35.96
N MET A 107 11.96 5.40 34.89
CA MET A 107 11.83 6.80 34.55
C MET A 107 10.46 7.32 34.99
N TYR A 108 10.43 8.54 35.51
CA TYR A 108 9.21 9.31 35.73
C TYR A 108 9.48 10.77 35.34
N GLN A 109 8.68 11.31 34.41
CA GLN A 109 8.85 12.70 33.94
C GLN A 109 10.28 12.98 33.42
N GLY A 110 10.94 11.97 32.86
CA GLY A 110 12.31 12.07 32.35
C GLY A 110 13.42 11.97 33.41
N LEU A 111 13.09 11.77 34.70
CA LEU A 111 14.05 11.55 35.77
C LEU A 111 14.12 10.07 36.16
N GLU A 112 15.31 9.58 36.50
CA GLU A 112 15.49 8.24 37.07
C GLU A 112 15.01 8.25 38.53
N VAL A 113 14.02 7.42 38.82
CA VAL A 113 13.37 7.31 40.15
C VAL A 113 13.40 5.89 40.71
N GLY A 114 14.12 4.99 40.05
CA GLY A 114 14.31 3.62 40.50
C GLY A 114 15.14 2.83 39.51
N GLN A 115 15.50 1.61 39.89
CA GLN A 115 16.35 0.74 39.09
C GLN A 115 15.98 -0.73 39.29
N LEU A 116 15.95 -1.49 38.19
CA LEU A 116 15.79 -2.95 38.24
C LEU A 116 16.97 -3.55 38.99
N SER A 117 16.76 -4.08 40.19
CA SER A 117 17.81 -4.64 41.03
C SER A 117 18.02 -6.14 40.78
N LYS A 118 17.00 -6.87 40.31
CA LYS A 118 17.10 -8.31 40.06
C LYS A 118 16.21 -8.76 38.91
N LEU A 119 16.66 -9.80 38.20
CA LEU A 119 15.90 -10.47 37.14
C LEU A 119 15.95 -11.98 37.36
N ASN A 120 14.80 -12.65 37.31
CA ASN A 120 14.67 -14.08 37.55
C ASN A 120 13.86 -14.74 36.41
N LEU A 121 14.31 -15.91 35.96
CA LEU A 121 13.55 -16.79 35.07
C LEU A 121 12.95 -17.93 35.91
N ASN A 122 11.63 -17.93 36.06
CA ASN A 122 10.92 -18.94 36.83
C ASN A 122 10.53 -20.15 35.95
N PRO A 123 10.22 -21.31 36.55
CA PRO A 123 9.68 -22.46 35.83
C PRO A 123 8.45 -22.08 34.99
N GLY A 124 8.32 -22.66 33.79
CA GLY A 124 7.27 -22.31 32.82
C GLY A 124 7.58 -21.10 31.94
N GLY A 125 8.79 -20.54 32.04
CA GLY A 125 9.24 -19.42 31.20
C GLY A 125 8.80 -18.04 31.68
N LYS A 126 8.20 -17.94 32.88
CA LYS A 126 7.74 -16.66 33.44
C LYS A 126 8.94 -15.85 33.94
N VAL A 127 9.11 -14.63 33.44
CA VAL A 127 10.16 -13.71 33.88
C VAL A 127 9.61 -12.81 34.99
N THR A 128 10.34 -12.68 36.09
CA THR A 128 10.01 -11.73 37.18
C THR A 128 11.23 -10.87 37.51
N GLY A 129 10.98 -9.65 37.98
CA GLY A 129 12.01 -8.71 38.41
C GLY A 129 11.75 -8.17 39.81
N GLU A 130 12.81 -7.73 40.47
CA GLU A 130 12.73 -6.87 41.64
C GLU A 130 13.31 -5.51 41.25
N MET A 131 12.63 -4.44 41.65
CA MET A 131 13.01 -3.06 41.34
C MET A 131 13.11 -2.28 42.63
N THR A 132 14.21 -1.55 42.80
CA THR A 132 14.41 -0.65 43.93
C THR A 132 13.95 0.74 43.51
N VAL A 133 12.95 1.29 44.20
CA VAL A 133 12.33 2.57 43.87
C VAL A 133 12.68 3.61 44.93
N ASP A 134 12.91 4.85 44.49
CA ASP A 134 13.20 5.97 45.37
C ASP A 134 12.02 6.23 46.33
N PRO A 135 12.27 6.39 47.65
CA PRO A 135 11.22 6.65 48.64
C PRO A 135 10.30 7.84 48.30
N SER A 136 10.80 8.84 47.58
CA SER A 136 10.04 10.05 47.20
C SER A 136 8.88 9.77 46.24
N VAL A 137 8.96 8.71 45.43
CA VAL A 137 7.91 8.36 44.43
C VAL A 137 7.02 7.20 44.87
N VAL A 138 7.25 6.62 46.05
CA VAL A 138 6.46 5.48 46.57
C VAL A 138 4.98 5.81 46.69
N THR A 139 4.63 7.08 46.95
CA THR A 139 3.24 7.54 47.03
C THR A 139 2.49 7.46 45.69
N LEU A 140 3.21 7.33 44.57
CA LEU A 140 2.69 7.15 43.22
C LEU A 140 2.46 5.68 42.86
N LEU A 141 2.90 4.73 43.68
CA LEU A 141 2.73 3.30 43.45
C LEU A 141 1.39 2.81 44.03
N ARG A 142 0.35 2.86 43.19
CA ARG A 142 -1.04 2.55 43.56
C ARG A 142 -1.64 1.48 42.68
N GLU A 143 -2.83 1.02 43.02
CA GLU A 143 -3.56 -0.03 42.32
C GLU A 143 -3.64 0.18 40.80
N LYS A 144 -3.93 1.41 40.34
CA LYS A 144 -4.04 1.76 38.92
C LYS A 144 -2.76 2.33 38.30
N THR A 145 -1.63 2.28 39.00
CA THR A 145 -0.34 2.73 38.46
C THR A 145 0.16 1.73 37.42
N LEU A 146 0.60 2.24 36.26
CA LEU A 146 1.13 1.43 35.18
C LEU A 146 2.65 1.57 35.10
N ILE A 147 3.33 0.46 34.83
CA ILE A 147 4.77 0.43 34.57
C ILE A 147 4.96 -0.14 33.16
N GLN A 148 5.46 0.69 32.26
CA GLN A 148 5.55 0.36 30.83
C GLN A 148 7.00 0.15 30.42
N MET A 149 7.27 -0.85 29.60
CA MET A 149 8.60 -1.04 29.01
C MET A 149 8.71 -0.24 27.72
N LYS A 150 9.60 0.76 27.69
CA LYS A 150 9.93 1.54 26.49
C LYS A 150 11.21 1.00 25.85
N LYS A 151 11.08 0.50 24.63
CA LYS A 151 12.23 0.18 23.77
C LYS A 151 12.63 1.44 22.98
N PRO A 152 13.90 1.84 22.99
CA PRO A 152 14.33 3.02 22.25
C PRO A 152 14.16 2.77 20.74
N LYS A 153 13.50 3.70 20.06
CA LYS A 153 13.32 3.66 18.60
C LYS A 153 14.22 4.71 17.96
N LEU A 154 14.94 4.31 16.92
CA LEU A 154 15.64 5.27 16.06
C LEU A 154 14.61 5.91 15.13
N SER A 155 14.52 7.24 15.17
CA SER A 155 13.65 8.01 14.28
C SER A 155 14.45 9.12 13.61
N LEU A 156 14.08 9.49 12.38
CA LEU A 156 14.78 10.50 11.59
C LEU A 156 14.50 11.94 12.07
N ASP A 157 13.41 12.16 12.79
CA ASP A 157 13.03 13.46 13.36
C ASP A 157 13.78 13.78 14.67
N ASN A 158 14.19 12.75 15.42
CA ASN A 158 14.99 12.90 16.62
C ASN A 158 16.06 11.80 16.70
N PRO A 159 17.25 12.03 16.10
CA PRO A 159 18.35 11.06 16.06
C PRO A 159 19.10 10.99 17.40
N SER A 160 18.37 10.97 18.54
CA SER A 160 18.95 10.88 19.87
C SER A 160 19.61 9.51 20.07
N ILE A 161 20.86 9.38 19.65
CA ILE A 161 21.66 8.15 19.77
C ILE A 161 21.79 7.77 21.25
N SER A 162 21.81 8.74 22.16
CA SER A 162 21.94 8.52 23.61
C SER A 162 20.90 7.54 24.17
N THR A 163 19.65 7.56 23.68
CA THR A 163 18.60 6.63 24.15
C THR A 163 18.79 5.20 23.63
N LEU A 164 19.46 5.03 22.49
CA LEU A 164 19.84 3.70 22.00
C LEU A 164 20.94 3.07 22.86
N LEU A 165 21.71 3.88 23.58
CA LEU A 165 22.80 3.42 24.46
C LEU A 165 22.30 2.97 25.82
N THR A 166 21.31 3.69 26.36
CA THR A 166 20.68 3.33 27.64
C THR A 166 19.91 2.01 27.54
N GLY A 167 19.51 1.61 26.33
CA GLY A 167 18.74 0.40 26.11
C GLY A 167 17.28 0.56 26.56
N ASN A 168 16.64 -0.55 26.92
CA ASN A 168 15.25 -0.53 27.37
C ASN A 168 15.12 0.21 28.70
N THR A 169 14.02 0.92 28.90
CA THR A 169 13.71 1.66 30.13
C THR A 169 12.31 1.31 30.61
N PHE A 170 12.05 1.42 31.91
CA PHE A 170 10.69 1.41 32.44
C PHE A 170 10.18 2.83 32.57
N GLU A 171 8.91 3.08 32.27
CA GLU A 171 8.24 4.36 32.51
C GLU A 171 7.13 4.17 33.54
N LEU A 172 7.11 5.03 34.56
CA LEU A 172 6.08 5.09 35.58
C LEU A 172 4.94 6.02 35.13
N VAL A 173 3.72 5.48 35.08
CA VAL A 173 2.50 6.26 34.84
C VAL A 173 1.62 6.17 36.10
N PRO A 174 1.52 7.24 36.91
CA PRO A 174 0.76 7.22 38.16
C PRO A 174 -0.73 6.97 37.93
N GLY A 175 -1.35 6.23 38.85
CA GLY A 175 -2.79 6.04 38.91
C GLY A 175 -3.34 6.19 40.34
N GLU A 176 -4.66 6.10 40.46
CA GLU A 176 -5.34 6.17 41.75
C GLU A 176 -5.49 4.79 42.41
N GLY A 177 -5.98 4.77 43.66
CA GLY A 177 -6.31 3.56 44.41
C GLY A 177 -5.38 3.29 45.59
N GLU A 178 -5.49 2.09 46.15
CA GLU A 178 -4.73 1.67 47.32
C GLU A 178 -3.23 1.48 46.99
N PRO A 179 -2.32 1.71 47.95
CA PRO A 179 -0.88 1.47 47.75
C PRO A 179 -0.58 0.02 47.32
N ARG A 180 0.31 -0.15 46.34
CA ARG A 180 0.65 -1.47 45.79
C ARG A 180 2.16 -1.59 45.54
N ASN A 181 2.70 -2.79 45.73
CA ASN A 181 4.13 -3.11 45.58
C ASN A 181 4.42 -4.25 44.58
N HIS A 182 3.42 -4.63 43.78
CA HIS A 182 3.52 -5.66 42.75
C HIS A 182 2.82 -5.17 41.49
N PHE A 183 3.53 -5.17 40.35
CA PHE A 183 3.03 -4.65 39.08
C PHE A 183 3.33 -5.61 37.94
N SER A 184 2.45 -5.66 36.95
CA SER A 184 2.72 -6.32 35.67
C SER A 184 3.20 -5.28 34.67
N VAL A 185 4.34 -5.55 34.03
CA VAL A 185 4.91 -4.67 33.03
C VAL A 185 4.32 -5.01 31.67
N MET A 186 3.86 -3.97 30.97
CA MET A 186 3.31 -4.11 29.63
C MET A 186 4.28 -3.57 28.58
N PRO A 187 4.36 -4.22 27.41
CA PRO A 187 4.97 -3.62 26.22
C PRO A 187 4.28 -2.29 25.87
N ALA A 188 5.04 -1.24 25.56
CA ALA A 188 4.50 0.09 25.28
C ALA A 188 3.48 0.12 24.10
N ASP A 189 3.60 -0.78 23.13
CA ASP A 189 2.66 -0.94 22.02
C ASP A 189 1.29 -1.46 22.47
N LYS A 190 1.19 -2.07 23.65
CA LYS A 190 -0.08 -2.55 24.23
C LYS A 190 -0.66 -1.63 25.30
N ALA A 191 0.06 -0.59 25.70
CA ALA A 191 -0.39 0.36 26.73
C ALA A 191 -1.71 1.08 26.37
N LEU A 192 -1.93 1.34 25.07
CA LEU A 192 -3.15 1.96 24.57
C LEU A 192 -4.41 1.13 24.80
N LEU A 193 -4.28 -0.18 25.07
CA LEU A 193 -5.43 -1.05 25.37
C LEU A 193 -6.07 -0.77 26.73
N ASP A 194 -5.34 -0.15 27.66
CA ASP A 194 -5.82 0.15 29.01
C ASP A 194 -6.48 1.54 29.10
N GLU A 195 -6.41 2.34 28.03
CA GLU A 195 -7.13 3.61 28.00
C GLU A 195 -8.65 3.37 27.92
N PRO A 196 -9.43 4.02 28.81
CA PRO A 196 -10.87 3.87 28.79
C PRO A 196 -11.44 4.33 27.44
N ASN A 197 -12.33 3.51 26.88
CA ASN A 197 -13.03 3.73 25.60
C ASN A 197 -12.18 3.64 24.32
N VAL A 198 -10.95 3.12 24.38
CA VAL A 198 -10.16 2.84 23.17
C VAL A 198 -10.94 1.92 22.22
N ALA A 199 -10.91 2.23 20.92
CA ALA A 199 -11.56 1.41 19.91
C ALA A 199 -10.52 0.48 19.27
N THR A 200 -10.76 -0.84 19.31
CA THR A 200 -9.90 -1.82 18.63
C THR A 200 -10.58 -2.36 17.39
N VAL A 201 -9.86 -2.36 16.28
CA VAL A 201 -10.36 -2.85 14.98
C VAL A 201 -9.37 -3.86 14.41
N THR A 202 -9.89 -4.90 13.75
CA THR A 202 -9.06 -5.88 13.02
C THR A 202 -8.93 -5.47 11.57
N LEU A 203 -7.71 -5.42 11.03
CA LEU A 203 -7.47 -5.20 9.62
C LEU A 203 -6.95 -6.48 8.97
N SER A 204 -7.49 -6.87 7.82
CA SER A 204 -7.09 -8.08 7.10
C SER A 204 -6.42 -7.73 5.77
N ALA A 205 -5.27 -8.36 5.49
CA ALA A 205 -4.49 -8.17 4.28
C ALA A 205 -3.98 -9.51 3.72
N PRO A 206 -3.70 -9.63 2.41
CA PRO A 206 -3.01 -10.80 1.88
C PRO A 206 -1.55 -10.89 2.34
N GLU A 207 -0.92 -9.77 2.66
CA GLU A 207 0.50 -9.68 3.04
C GLU A 207 0.73 -8.70 4.20
N SER A 208 1.94 -8.70 4.75
CA SER A 208 2.29 -7.80 5.86
C SER A 208 2.53 -6.34 5.42
N TYR A 209 2.85 -6.11 4.15
CA TYR A 209 3.17 -4.78 3.62
C TYR A 209 4.30 -4.01 4.35
N GLY A 210 5.14 -4.69 5.13
CA GLY A 210 6.19 -4.05 5.96
C GLY A 210 5.63 -3.29 7.16
N ILE A 211 4.38 -3.55 7.56
CA ILE A 211 3.75 -2.95 8.73
C ILE A 211 4.06 -3.76 9.97
N ASP A 212 4.52 -3.10 11.03
CA ASP A 212 4.86 -3.68 12.34
C ASP A 212 4.06 -3.04 13.48
N GLY A 213 4.07 -3.69 14.64
CA GLY A 213 3.49 -3.15 15.88
C GLY A 213 4.11 -1.81 16.26
N GLY A 214 3.27 -0.90 16.73
CA GLY A 214 3.62 0.46 17.12
C GLY A 214 3.74 1.47 15.97
N GLN A 215 3.50 1.09 14.72
CA GLN A 215 3.40 2.05 13.61
C GLN A 215 2.09 2.87 13.69
N PRO A 216 2.08 4.11 13.20
CA PRO A 216 0.94 5.01 13.39
C PRO A 216 -0.25 4.68 12.48
N LEU A 217 -1.45 4.94 13.00
CA LEU A 217 -2.66 5.08 12.21
C LEU A 217 -2.85 6.57 11.92
N VAL A 218 -2.93 6.96 10.64
CA VAL A 218 -2.90 8.38 10.22
C VAL A 218 -4.17 8.75 9.47
N LEU A 219 -4.84 9.82 9.88
CA LEU A 219 -6.00 10.40 9.19
C LEU A 219 -5.72 11.87 8.89
N HIS A 220 -5.82 12.27 7.62
CA HIS A 220 -5.51 13.63 7.15
C HIS A 220 -4.13 14.16 7.62
N GLY A 221 -3.13 13.28 7.74
CA GLY A 221 -1.78 13.62 8.19
C GLY A 221 -1.60 13.69 9.72
N VAL A 222 -2.65 13.45 10.50
CA VAL A 222 -2.62 13.43 11.97
C VAL A 222 -2.62 11.98 12.46
N LYS A 223 -1.78 11.65 13.46
CA LYS A 223 -1.81 10.35 14.13
C LYS A 223 -3.09 10.25 14.96
N VAL A 224 -3.91 9.24 14.67
CA VAL A 224 -5.21 8.98 15.33
C VAL A 224 -5.28 7.63 16.05
N GLY A 225 -4.14 6.94 16.10
CA GLY A 225 -4.03 5.63 16.74
C GLY A 225 -2.73 4.93 16.35
N GLN A 226 -2.70 3.62 16.57
CA GLN A 226 -1.53 2.80 16.26
C GLN A 226 -1.87 1.34 15.96
N VAL A 227 -0.96 0.68 15.23
CA VAL A 227 -0.95 -0.78 15.10
C VAL A 227 -0.51 -1.38 16.44
N LEU A 228 -1.29 -2.29 17.00
CA LEU A 228 -0.96 -2.99 18.24
C LEU A 228 -0.15 -4.25 17.94
N GLU A 229 -0.66 -5.10 17.05
CA GLU A 229 -0.02 -6.36 16.73
C GLU A 229 -0.28 -6.78 15.29
N ARG A 230 0.63 -7.60 14.77
CA ARG A 230 0.54 -8.30 13.49
C ARG A 230 0.57 -9.80 13.73
N LYS A 231 -0.37 -10.53 13.14
CA LYS A 231 -0.44 -11.99 13.19
C LYS A 231 -0.55 -12.57 11.78
N LEU A 232 0.27 -13.58 11.50
CA LEU A 232 0.16 -14.38 10.30
C LEU A 232 -0.95 -15.43 10.49
N THR A 233 -1.79 -15.59 9.48
CA THR A 233 -2.85 -16.59 9.43
C THR A 233 -2.76 -17.38 8.13
N ALA A 234 -3.51 -18.48 8.01
CA ALA A 234 -3.56 -19.26 6.78
C ALA A 234 -4.11 -18.49 5.56
N LYS A 235 -4.82 -17.36 5.77
CA LYS A 235 -5.44 -16.56 4.70
C LYS A 235 -4.65 -15.30 4.33
N GLY A 236 -3.53 -15.04 5.01
CA GLY A 236 -2.78 -13.78 4.91
C GLY A 236 -2.44 -13.24 6.29
N VAL A 237 -2.42 -11.91 6.44
CA VAL A 237 -2.00 -11.22 7.65
C VAL A 237 -3.18 -10.46 8.27
N THR A 238 -3.33 -10.57 9.58
CA THR A 238 -4.28 -9.78 10.36
C THR A 238 -3.52 -8.82 11.27
N PHE A 239 -3.98 -7.57 11.33
CA PHE A 239 -3.47 -6.54 12.22
C PHE A 239 -4.55 -6.18 13.22
N GLN A 240 -4.17 -5.99 14.48
CA GLN A 240 -5.04 -5.32 15.44
C GLN A 240 -4.58 -3.87 15.55
N VAL A 241 -5.50 -2.92 15.38
CA VAL A 241 -5.21 -1.49 15.52
C VAL A 241 -6.04 -0.89 16.65
N ALA A 242 -5.42 0.02 17.41
CA ALA A 242 -6.10 0.88 18.36
C ALA A 242 -6.34 2.24 17.73
N ILE A 243 -7.50 2.81 18.04
CA ILE A 243 -7.95 4.14 17.63
C ILE A 243 -8.20 4.92 18.91
N ASP A 244 -7.57 6.09 19.02
CA ASP A 244 -7.63 6.88 20.24
C ASP A 244 -9.09 7.32 20.48
N PRO A 245 -9.55 7.39 21.75
CA PRO A 245 -10.96 7.64 22.08
C PRO A 245 -11.54 8.90 21.41
N GLU A 246 -10.73 9.96 21.26
CA GLU A 246 -11.16 11.23 20.66
C GLU A 246 -11.44 11.15 19.15
N TYR A 247 -10.88 10.17 18.45
CA TYR A 247 -11.04 10.01 16.99
C TYR A 247 -12.00 8.87 16.61
N ARG A 248 -12.57 8.17 17.59
CA ARG A 248 -13.43 7.00 17.38
C ARG A 248 -14.59 7.29 16.42
N ASP A 249 -15.20 8.46 16.52
CA ASP A 249 -16.37 8.86 15.72
C ASP A 249 -16.02 9.25 14.27
N LEU A 250 -14.74 9.40 13.94
CA LEU A 250 -14.29 9.67 12.56
C LEU A 250 -14.27 8.40 11.69
N ILE A 251 -14.37 7.23 12.32
CA ILE A 251 -14.22 5.94 11.68
C ILE A 251 -15.59 5.29 11.46
N HIS A 252 -16.04 5.38 10.21
CA HIS A 252 -17.33 4.90 9.75
C HIS A 252 -17.24 3.49 9.14
N GLY A 253 -18.39 2.85 8.95
CA GLY A 253 -18.48 1.50 8.39
C GLY A 253 -17.94 1.37 6.97
N ASP A 254 -17.91 2.45 6.21
CA ASP A 254 -17.37 2.54 4.85
C ASP A 254 -15.95 3.11 4.77
N SER A 255 -15.29 3.36 5.90
CA SER A 255 -13.89 3.81 5.95
C SER A 255 -12.95 2.80 5.27
N LYS A 256 -11.85 3.32 4.69
CA LYS A 256 -10.84 2.49 4.03
C LYS A 256 -9.49 2.65 4.72
N PHE A 257 -8.78 1.55 4.86
CA PHE A 257 -7.45 1.50 5.44
C PHE A 257 -6.45 1.19 4.35
N VAL A 258 -5.42 2.02 4.21
CA VAL A 258 -4.45 1.96 3.11
C VAL A 258 -3.04 1.93 3.68
N VAL A 259 -2.19 1.06 3.15
CA VAL A 259 -0.77 1.02 3.52
C VAL A 259 -0.10 2.37 3.22
N ASN A 260 0.66 2.89 4.19
CA ASN A 260 1.43 4.13 4.06
C ASN A 260 2.96 3.91 4.00
N SER A 261 3.41 2.66 4.05
CA SER A 261 4.83 2.28 4.18
C SER A 261 5.54 1.98 2.86
N ARG A 262 4.91 2.19 1.70
CA ARG A 262 5.48 1.83 0.38
C ARG A 262 5.63 3.06 -0.52
N LEU A 263 6.80 3.16 -1.16
CA LEU A 263 7.06 4.11 -2.23
C LEU A 263 6.46 3.57 -3.54
N ASP A 264 5.45 4.24 -4.09
CA ASP A 264 4.91 3.91 -5.42
C ASP A 264 5.45 4.91 -6.45
N VAL A 265 6.41 4.48 -7.25
CA VAL A 265 7.00 5.30 -8.31
C VAL A 265 6.39 4.90 -9.64
N LYS A 266 5.58 5.80 -10.19
CA LYS A 266 5.04 5.67 -11.55
C LYS A 266 5.94 6.40 -12.52
N VAL A 267 6.65 5.63 -13.34
CA VAL A 267 7.48 6.16 -14.42
C VAL A 267 6.64 6.19 -15.69
N GLY A 268 6.30 7.40 -16.13
CA GLY A 268 5.59 7.65 -17.38
C GLY A 268 6.45 8.45 -18.36
N LEU A 269 5.94 8.58 -19.58
CA LEU A 269 6.58 9.40 -20.61
C LEU A 269 6.44 10.91 -20.34
N ASP A 270 5.41 11.29 -19.57
CA ASP A 270 5.15 12.67 -19.12
C ASP A 270 5.91 13.02 -17.82
N GLY A 271 6.75 12.11 -17.32
CA GLY A 271 7.58 12.31 -16.14
C GLY A 271 7.48 11.18 -15.11
N VAL A 272 8.20 11.37 -14.01
CA VAL A 272 8.17 10.48 -12.84
C VAL A 272 7.19 11.05 -11.83
N GLN A 273 6.12 10.32 -11.55
CA GLN A 273 5.20 10.63 -10.46
C GLN A 273 5.51 9.71 -9.29
N VAL A 274 5.88 10.30 -8.17
CA VAL A 274 6.01 9.57 -6.91
C VAL A 274 4.67 9.71 -6.20
N LEU A 275 3.89 8.63 -6.18
CA LEU A 275 2.64 8.55 -5.43
C LEU A 275 2.97 7.92 -4.07
N GLY A 276 2.60 8.60 -2.99
CA GLY A 276 2.86 8.09 -1.65
C GLY A 276 2.87 9.16 -0.58
N ALA A 277 3.16 8.70 0.63
CA ALA A 277 3.38 9.52 1.80
C ALA A 277 4.64 10.39 1.65
N SER A 278 4.74 11.47 2.42
CA SER A 278 5.98 12.25 2.56
C SER A 278 7.15 11.37 3.00
N ALA A 279 8.39 11.81 2.76
CA ALA A 279 9.59 11.05 3.15
C ALA A 279 9.61 10.69 4.66
N SER A 280 9.08 11.56 5.51
CA SER A 280 8.87 11.32 6.95
C SER A 280 7.82 10.24 7.22
N GLU A 281 6.71 10.25 6.49
CA GLU A 281 5.64 9.26 6.65
C GLU A 281 6.06 7.87 6.12
N TRP A 282 6.91 7.80 5.09
CA TRP A 282 7.45 6.51 4.62
C TRP A 282 8.30 5.83 5.70
N VAL A 283 9.17 6.60 6.36
CA VAL A 283 10.07 6.09 7.40
C VAL A 283 9.30 5.65 8.63
N ASN A 284 8.31 6.44 9.04
CA ASN A 284 7.42 6.08 10.14
C ASN A 284 6.47 4.92 9.75
N GLY A 285 6.19 4.77 8.45
CA GLY A 285 5.29 3.79 7.89
C GLY A 285 3.86 3.93 8.42
N GLY A 286 3.19 2.79 8.54
CA GLY A 286 1.87 2.67 9.14
C GLY A 286 0.74 2.61 8.13
N ILE A 287 -0.43 3.04 8.58
CA ILE A 287 -1.69 2.85 7.87
C ILE A 287 -2.43 4.18 7.80
N ARG A 288 -2.76 4.59 6.59
CA ARG A 288 -3.59 5.75 6.30
C ARG A 288 -5.07 5.36 6.34
N VAL A 289 -5.87 6.16 7.03
CA VAL A 289 -7.33 6.06 7.03
C VAL A 289 -7.90 7.05 6.04
N ILE A 290 -8.76 6.54 5.16
CA ILE A 290 -9.67 7.35 4.34
C ILE A 290 -11.01 7.32 5.08
N PRO A 291 -11.46 8.46 5.62
CA PRO A 291 -12.71 8.51 6.36
C PRO A 291 -13.88 8.16 5.45
N GLY A 292 -14.80 7.37 5.98
CA GLY A 292 -16.09 7.13 5.35
C GLY A 292 -17.14 8.16 5.77
N GLU A 293 -18.34 8.09 5.21
CA GLU A 293 -19.46 8.98 5.54
C GLU A 293 -20.63 8.25 6.22
N LYS A 294 -20.66 6.91 6.17
CA LYS A 294 -21.87 6.13 6.48
C LYS A 294 -21.60 4.86 7.27
N GLY A 295 -22.56 4.52 8.11
CA GLY A 295 -22.56 3.27 8.87
C GLY A 295 -21.67 3.32 10.10
N LYS A 296 -21.99 2.46 11.06
CA LYS A 296 -21.23 2.35 12.32
C LYS A 296 -19.88 1.68 12.07
N MET A 297 -18.89 2.03 12.88
CA MET A 297 -17.59 1.36 12.92
C MET A 297 -17.76 -0.17 12.95
N GLN A 298 -17.07 -0.85 12.03
CA GLN A 298 -17.05 -2.31 11.95
C GLN A 298 -15.94 -2.88 12.85
N SER A 299 -16.08 -4.15 13.24
CA SER A 299 -15.04 -4.86 13.98
C SER A 299 -13.85 -5.27 13.10
N SER A 300 -14.05 -5.32 11.78
CA SER A 300 -13.04 -5.75 10.82
C SER A 300 -13.12 -4.97 9.51
N TYR A 301 -11.97 -4.62 8.94
CA TYR A 301 -11.84 -3.97 7.62
C TYR A 301 -10.74 -4.62 6.77
N PRO A 302 -10.85 -4.54 5.44
CA PRO A 302 -9.73 -4.83 4.55
C PRO A 302 -8.65 -3.74 4.66
N LEU A 303 -7.38 -4.13 4.63
CA LEU A 303 -6.24 -3.25 4.45
C LEU A 303 -5.77 -3.32 3.00
N TYR A 304 -5.90 -2.20 2.28
CA TYR A 304 -5.57 -2.08 0.86
C TYR A 304 -4.09 -1.73 0.66
N ALA A 305 -3.48 -2.34 -0.36
CA ALA A 305 -2.07 -2.13 -0.68
C ALA A 305 -1.72 -0.69 -1.07
N ASN A 306 -2.67 0.05 -1.66
CA ASN A 306 -2.51 1.44 -2.06
C ASN A 306 -3.88 2.13 -2.24
N LEU A 307 -3.87 3.43 -2.57
CA LEU A 307 -5.06 4.27 -2.71
C LEU A 307 -5.99 3.79 -3.84
N GLU A 308 -5.42 3.37 -4.97
CA GLU A 308 -6.20 2.93 -6.13
C GLU A 308 -6.99 1.66 -5.82
N LYS A 309 -6.35 0.69 -5.15
CA LYS A 309 -7.00 -0.54 -4.69
C LYS A 309 -8.12 -0.28 -3.68
N ALA A 310 -7.96 0.73 -2.82
CA ALA A 310 -9.00 1.15 -1.90
C ALA A 310 -10.22 1.73 -2.63
N GLN A 311 -10.00 2.55 -3.67
CA GLN A 311 -11.07 3.11 -4.52
C GLN A 311 -11.80 2.02 -5.31
N GLU A 312 -11.08 1.03 -5.81
CA GLU A 312 -11.64 -0.13 -6.52
C GLU A 312 -12.34 -1.14 -5.59
N ASN A 313 -12.19 -1.00 -4.27
CA ASN A 313 -12.57 -2.02 -3.28
C ASN A 313 -11.97 -3.40 -3.58
N SER A 314 -10.73 -3.45 -4.09
CA SER A 314 -10.06 -4.68 -4.50
C SER A 314 -8.84 -4.96 -3.63
N LEU A 315 -8.77 -6.17 -3.06
CA LEU A 315 -7.58 -6.68 -2.38
C LEU A 315 -6.62 -7.42 -3.33
N SER A 316 -7.03 -7.64 -4.57
CA SER A 316 -6.25 -8.40 -5.56
C SER A 316 -5.21 -7.51 -6.23
N GLU A 317 -4.01 -8.04 -6.46
CA GLU A 317 -2.97 -7.35 -7.24
C GLU A 317 -3.43 -7.05 -8.67
N VAL A 318 -4.18 -7.97 -9.27
CA VAL A 318 -4.73 -7.82 -10.61
C VAL A 318 -5.97 -6.91 -10.58
N PRO A 319 -6.07 -5.89 -11.45
CA PRO A 319 -7.28 -5.09 -11.62
C PRO A 319 -8.51 -5.97 -11.91
N THR A 320 -9.71 -5.51 -11.50
CA THR A 320 -10.94 -6.28 -11.75
C THR A 320 -11.32 -6.25 -13.22
N THR A 321 -11.56 -7.42 -13.83
CA THR A 321 -12.11 -7.51 -15.19
C THR A 321 -13.51 -6.90 -15.24
N THR A 322 -13.66 -5.82 -16.00
CA THR A 322 -14.95 -5.16 -16.23
C THR A 322 -15.72 -5.84 -17.36
N LEU A 323 -15.01 -6.26 -18.42
CA LEU A 323 -15.59 -6.92 -19.58
C LEU A 323 -14.54 -7.81 -20.26
N SER A 324 -14.98 -8.92 -20.85
CA SER A 324 -14.14 -9.73 -21.75
C SER A 324 -14.61 -9.58 -23.20
N LEU A 325 -13.68 -9.33 -24.11
CA LEU A 325 -13.89 -9.35 -25.55
C LEU A 325 -13.39 -10.67 -26.16
N SER A 326 -13.81 -10.96 -27.39
CA SER A 326 -13.29 -12.06 -28.19
C SER A 326 -12.88 -11.60 -29.59
N ALA A 327 -11.75 -12.10 -30.09
CA ALA A 327 -11.23 -11.82 -31.43
C ALA A 327 -10.73 -13.11 -32.09
N GLU A 328 -11.01 -13.34 -33.37
CA GLU A 328 -10.50 -14.52 -34.10
C GLU A 328 -8.98 -14.46 -34.27
N THR A 329 -8.46 -13.27 -34.55
CA THR A 329 -7.03 -12.98 -34.62
C THR A 329 -6.70 -11.88 -33.63
N LEU A 330 -5.53 -11.96 -32.98
CA LEU A 330 -5.10 -10.93 -32.05
C LEU A 330 -4.62 -9.70 -32.85
N PRO A 331 -5.32 -8.55 -32.75
CA PRO A 331 -4.79 -7.31 -33.32
C PRO A 331 -3.57 -6.84 -32.51
N ASP A 332 -2.87 -5.80 -32.95
CA ASP A 332 -1.67 -5.26 -32.30
C ASP A 332 -1.97 -4.63 -30.92
N VAL A 333 -2.27 -5.47 -29.93
CA VAL A 333 -2.66 -5.17 -28.56
C VAL A 333 -2.13 -6.25 -27.62
N GLN A 334 -1.86 -5.88 -26.37
CA GLN A 334 -1.28 -6.75 -25.35
C GLN A 334 -1.75 -6.34 -23.94
N ALA A 335 -1.35 -7.09 -22.91
CA ALA A 335 -1.58 -6.64 -21.54
C ALA A 335 -0.91 -5.28 -21.29
N GLY A 336 -1.65 -4.35 -20.66
CA GLY A 336 -1.25 -2.97 -20.44
C GLY A 336 -1.46 -2.03 -21.64
N SER A 337 -2.05 -2.47 -22.75
CA SER A 337 -2.57 -1.54 -23.78
C SER A 337 -3.73 -0.73 -23.23
N VAL A 338 -3.88 0.50 -23.70
CA VAL A 338 -4.93 1.41 -23.21
C VAL A 338 -6.30 1.11 -23.84
N VAL A 339 -7.36 1.30 -23.06
CA VAL A 339 -8.74 1.31 -23.55
C VAL A 339 -9.20 2.75 -23.70
N LEU A 340 -9.67 3.09 -24.90
CA LEU A 340 -10.06 4.43 -25.29
C LEU A 340 -11.58 4.52 -25.50
N TYR A 341 -12.19 5.61 -25.03
CA TYR A 341 -13.52 6.04 -25.44
C TYR A 341 -13.39 7.36 -26.18
N ARG A 342 -13.81 7.40 -27.46
CA ARG A 342 -13.68 8.60 -28.32
C ARG A 342 -12.28 9.23 -28.27
N LYS A 343 -11.24 8.37 -28.35
CA LYS A 343 -9.81 8.72 -28.26
C LYS A 343 -9.30 9.19 -26.89
N PHE A 344 -10.11 9.11 -25.84
CA PHE A 344 -9.72 9.42 -24.46
C PHE A 344 -9.49 8.15 -23.65
N ALA A 345 -8.42 8.07 -22.86
CA ALA A 345 -8.06 6.86 -22.10
C ALA A 345 -8.94 6.68 -20.86
N VAL A 346 -9.63 5.56 -20.78
CA VAL A 346 -10.62 5.24 -19.73
C VAL A 346 -10.35 3.91 -19.00
N GLY A 347 -9.36 3.16 -19.46
CA GLY A 347 -9.04 1.83 -18.92
C GLY A 347 -7.83 1.20 -19.58
N GLU A 348 -7.65 -0.09 -19.35
CA GLU A 348 -6.51 -0.88 -19.85
C GLU A 348 -6.88 -2.35 -20.11
N ILE A 349 -6.08 -3.03 -20.91
CA ILE A 349 -6.14 -4.48 -21.09
C ILE A 349 -5.40 -5.15 -19.94
N ILE A 350 -6.10 -6.04 -19.22
CA ILE A 350 -5.54 -6.78 -18.08
C ILE A 350 -4.81 -8.03 -18.58
N ALA A 351 -5.45 -8.77 -19.48
CA ALA A 351 -4.96 -10.05 -19.96
C ALA A 351 -5.44 -10.36 -21.38
N VAL A 352 -4.60 -11.09 -22.11
CA VAL A 352 -4.94 -11.69 -23.40
C VAL A 352 -4.71 -13.19 -23.27
N LYS A 353 -5.76 -13.99 -23.54
CA LYS A 353 -5.74 -15.45 -23.36
C LYS A 353 -6.01 -16.13 -24.71
N PRO A 354 -5.05 -16.85 -25.30
CA PRO A 354 -5.28 -17.59 -26.53
C PRO A 354 -6.23 -18.76 -26.31
N ARG A 355 -7.12 -19.01 -27.27
CA ARG A 355 -7.90 -20.22 -27.45
C ARG A 355 -7.54 -20.88 -28.78
N LYS A 356 -8.16 -22.03 -29.07
CA LYS A 356 -7.90 -22.81 -30.30
C LYS A 356 -8.20 -22.03 -31.59
N ASP A 357 -9.20 -21.15 -31.55
CA ASP A 357 -9.80 -20.47 -32.70
C ASP A 357 -10.05 -18.97 -32.47
N ALA A 358 -9.70 -18.45 -31.29
CA ALA A 358 -9.93 -17.07 -30.90
C ALA A 358 -8.99 -16.64 -29.76
N PHE A 359 -9.05 -15.37 -29.39
CA PHE A 359 -8.44 -14.79 -28.21
C PHE A 359 -9.54 -14.23 -27.31
N ASP A 360 -9.39 -14.43 -26.00
CA ASP A 360 -10.17 -13.74 -24.98
C ASP A 360 -9.35 -12.55 -24.45
N ILE A 361 -9.93 -11.35 -24.47
CA ILE A 361 -9.24 -10.12 -24.02
C ILE A 361 -10.00 -9.55 -22.83
N ASP A 362 -9.39 -9.55 -21.67
CA ASP A 362 -9.98 -9.04 -20.44
C ASP A 362 -9.61 -7.56 -20.25
N LEU A 363 -10.62 -6.71 -20.09
CA LEU A 363 -10.49 -5.26 -19.97
C LEU A 363 -10.83 -4.79 -18.56
N HIS A 364 -10.05 -3.84 -18.06
CA HIS A 364 -10.39 -3.03 -16.91
C HIS A 364 -10.84 -1.65 -17.39
N ILE A 365 -12.02 -1.20 -16.95
CA ILE A 365 -12.47 0.19 -17.13
C ILE A 365 -12.66 0.78 -15.74
N LYS A 366 -12.03 1.95 -15.53
CA LYS A 366 -12.00 2.59 -14.22
C LYS A 366 -13.42 2.86 -13.72
N PRO A 367 -13.70 2.71 -12.42
CA PRO A 367 -15.05 2.84 -11.85
C PRO A 367 -15.79 4.11 -12.32
N GLU A 368 -15.10 5.25 -12.36
CA GLU A 368 -15.65 6.53 -12.77
C GLU A 368 -16.08 6.57 -14.24
N TYR A 369 -15.56 5.70 -15.12
CA TYR A 369 -15.89 5.68 -16.55
C TYR A 369 -16.81 4.53 -16.98
N ARG A 370 -17.20 3.65 -16.04
CA ARG A 370 -18.03 2.48 -16.38
C ARG A 370 -19.38 2.85 -16.98
N TYR A 371 -19.92 4.04 -16.68
CA TYR A 371 -21.17 4.53 -17.25
C TYR A 371 -21.12 4.76 -18.77
N LEU A 372 -19.92 4.84 -19.36
CA LEU A 372 -19.74 5.00 -20.81
C LEU A 372 -20.03 3.70 -21.58
N LEU A 373 -19.92 2.56 -20.90
CA LEU A 373 -20.25 1.25 -21.45
C LEU A 373 -21.77 1.05 -21.48
N THR A 374 -22.28 0.68 -22.64
CA THR A 374 -23.69 0.34 -22.85
C THR A 374 -23.79 -1.02 -23.53
N ASN A 375 -25.01 -1.54 -23.73
CA ASN A 375 -25.21 -2.72 -24.55
C ASN A 375 -24.83 -2.51 -26.03
N ASN A 376 -24.75 -1.25 -26.45
CA ASN A 376 -24.48 -0.86 -27.83
C ASN A 376 -23.01 -0.50 -28.08
N SER A 377 -22.13 -0.73 -27.09
CA SER A 377 -20.71 -0.46 -27.28
C SER A 377 -20.07 -1.50 -28.20
N VAL A 378 -19.43 -1.00 -29.25
CA VAL A 378 -18.67 -1.77 -30.22
C VAL A 378 -17.20 -1.44 -30.07
N PHE A 379 -16.32 -2.46 -30.13
CA PHE A 379 -14.90 -2.35 -29.82
C PHE A 379 -14.05 -2.64 -31.05
N TRP A 380 -13.03 -1.84 -31.30
CA TRP A 380 -12.06 -2.10 -32.35
C TRP A 380 -10.64 -1.86 -31.86
N ALA A 381 -9.70 -2.58 -32.47
CA ALA A 381 -8.30 -2.31 -32.26
C ALA A 381 -7.86 -1.06 -33.02
N GLU A 382 -7.03 -0.28 -32.35
CA GLU A 382 -6.32 0.84 -32.90
C GLU A 382 -4.83 0.52 -32.85
N GLY A 383 -4.27 0.11 -33.99
CA GLY A 383 -2.83 -0.15 -34.12
C GLY A 383 -1.99 1.10 -33.88
N GLY A 384 -0.67 0.90 -33.91
CA GLY A 384 0.35 1.95 -33.79
C GLY A 384 0.27 3.07 -34.82
N ALA A 385 1.33 3.87 -34.96
CA ALA A 385 1.33 5.10 -35.77
C ALA A 385 0.73 4.89 -37.17
N LYS A 386 -0.40 5.56 -37.45
CA LYS A 386 -0.97 5.60 -38.81
C LYS A 386 -0.13 6.53 -39.67
N VAL A 387 0.68 5.94 -40.52
CA VAL A 387 1.43 6.66 -41.56
C VAL A 387 0.55 6.71 -42.79
N LYS A 388 0.16 7.91 -43.20
CA LYS A 388 -0.55 8.13 -44.46
C LYS A 388 0.37 8.88 -45.42
N LEU A 389 0.52 8.35 -46.63
CA LEU A 389 1.13 9.04 -47.74
C LEU A 389 -0.01 9.48 -48.66
N ASP A 390 -0.22 10.78 -48.79
CA ASP A 390 -1.18 11.35 -49.73
C ASP A 390 -0.46 12.23 -50.76
N GLY A 391 -1.20 12.74 -51.76
CA GLY A 391 -0.65 13.59 -52.82
C GLY A 391 -0.06 14.91 -52.33
N ASN A 392 -0.25 15.27 -51.06
CA ASN A 392 0.29 16.48 -50.42
C ASN A 392 1.48 16.19 -49.50
N GLY A 393 1.87 14.91 -49.32
CA GLY A 393 3.06 14.50 -48.58
C GLY A 393 2.82 13.37 -47.57
N LEU A 394 3.83 13.15 -46.73
CA LEU A 394 3.78 12.17 -45.65
C LEU A 394 3.14 12.82 -44.41
N THR A 395 1.94 12.37 -44.03
CA THR A 395 1.31 12.76 -42.76
C THR A 395 1.49 11.66 -41.71
N VAL A 396 2.18 12.00 -40.62
CA VAL A 396 2.33 11.13 -39.45
C VAL A 396 1.40 11.64 -38.36
N GLN A 397 0.32 10.92 -38.09
CA GLN A 397 -0.55 11.28 -36.98
C GLN A 397 0.12 10.88 -35.66
N ALA A 398 0.66 11.87 -34.95
CA ALA A 398 1.22 11.68 -33.62
C ALA A 398 0.15 11.08 -32.69
N SER A 399 0.36 9.82 -32.31
CA SER A 399 -0.43 9.14 -31.29
C SER A 399 0.32 9.24 -29.96
N PRO A 400 -0.36 9.25 -28.81
CA PRO A 400 0.32 9.12 -27.52
C PRO A 400 1.28 7.93 -27.58
N LEU A 401 2.56 8.12 -27.25
CA LEU A 401 3.60 7.12 -27.51
C LEU A 401 3.30 5.76 -26.83
N ALA A 402 2.54 5.73 -25.73
CA ALA A 402 2.02 4.49 -25.14
C ALA A 402 1.20 3.64 -26.14
N ARG A 403 0.34 4.28 -26.95
CA ARG A 403 -0.40 3.63 -28.04
C ARG A 403 0.52 3.21 -29.19
N ALA A 404 1.57 3.97 -29.46
CA ALA A 404 2.52 3.62 -30.53
C ALA A 404 3.34 2.37 -30.19
N ILE A 405 3.59 2.09 -28.91
CA ILE A 405 4.38 0.94 -28.44
C ILE A 405 3.48 -0.27 -28.10
N LYS A 406 2.32 -0.04 -27.48
CA LYS A 406 1.47 -1.11 -26.94
C LYS A 406 0.15 -1.28 -27.68
N GLY A 407 -0.18 -0.44 -28.65
CA GLY A 407 -1.51 -0.41 -29.27
C GLY A 407 -2.61 0.06 -28.33
N ALA A 408 -3.84 0.07 -28.82
CA ALA A 408 -5.03 0.45 -28.04
C ALA A 408 -6.28 -0.30 -28.50
N ILE A 409 -7.27 -0.41 -27.62
CA ILE A 409 -8.64 -0.76 -28.00
C ILE A 409 -9.49 0.48 -27.85
N SER A 410 -10.21 0.88 -28.89
CA SER A 410 -11.18 1.96 -28.80
C SER A 410 -12.60 1.40 -28.86
N PHE A 411 -13.53 2.09 -28.21
CA PHE A 411 -14.95 1.77 -28.30
C PHE A 411 -15.81 3.03 -28.41
N ASP A 412 -16.99 2.84 -28.99
CA ASP A 412 -18.05 3.84 -29.04
C ASP A 412 -19.42 3.15 -29.04
N ASN A 413 -20.46 3.91 -28.74
CA ASN A 413 -21.84 3.42 -28.72
C ASN A 413 -22.48 3.65 -30.09
N LEU A 414 -22.78 2.58 -30.83
CA LEU A 414 -23.33 2.64 -32.18
C LEU A 414 -24.81 2.21 -32.20
N ASN A 415 -25.63 2.90 -32.97
CA ASN A 415 -27.02 2.51 -33.19
C ASN A 415 -27.10 1.57 -34.41
N GLY A 416 -27.43 0.29 -34.20
CA GLY A 416 -27.54 -0.70 -35.28
C GLY A 416 -27.39 -2.14 -34.82
N SER A 417 -27.58 -3.11 -35.71
CA SER A 417 -27.61 -4.55 -35.42
C SER A 417 -26.30 -5.14 -34.85
N SER A 418 -25.18 -4.41 -34.92
CA SER A 418 -23.89 -4.76 -34.30
C SER A 418 -23.83 -4.54 -32.81
N ALA A 419 -24.68 -3.66 -32.30
CA ALA A 419 -24.84 -3.38 -30.89
C ALA A 419 -25.27 -4.69 -30.20
N GLY A 420 -24.31 -5.44 -29.67
CA GLY A 420 -24.54 -6.72 -29.02
C GLY A 420 -24.18 -7.98 -29.82
N ALA A 421 -23.49 -7.85 -30.97
CA ALA A 421 -22.88 -9.00 -31.65
C ALA A 421 -21.90 -9.72 -30.72
N ARG A 422 -22.01 -11.05 -30.64
CA ARG A 422 -21.22 -11.87 -29.73
C ARG A 422 -20.52 -13.01 -30.47
N LEU A 423 -19.24 -13.21 -30.13
CA LEU A 423 -18.46 -14.40 -30.46
C LEU A 423 -18.19 -15.13 -29.14
N ASN A 424 -18.51 -16.42 -29.08
CA ASN A 424 -18.35 -17.22 -27.85
C ASN A 424 -19.01 -16.59 -26.60
N ASN A 425 -20.23 -16.06 -26.75
CA ASN A 425 -20.99 -15.32 -25.74
C ASN A 425 -20.34 -14.02 -25.22
N LYS A 426 -19.24 -13.56 -25.83
CA LYS A 426 -18.53 -12.33 -25.50
C LYS A 426 -18.64 -11.31 -26.62
N ARG A 427 -18.44 -10.02 -26.32
CA ARG A 427 -18.47 -8.98 -27.36
C ARG A 427 -17.27 -9.12 -28.28
N ILE A 428 -17.47 -8.84 -29.56
CA ILE A 428 -16.42 -8.96 -30.57
C ILE A 428 -15.47 -7.76 -30.49
N LEU A 429 -14.16 -8.03 -30.56
CA LEU A 429 -13.14 -7.03 -30.85
C LEU A 429 -12.85 -7.06 -32.35
N TYR A 430 -13.22 -6.00 -33.05
CA TYR A 430 -12.98 -5.87 -34.49
C TYR A 430 -11.54 -5.42 -34.77
N ALA A 431 -10.99 -5.83 -35.92
CA ALA A 431 -9.63 -5.46 -36.32
C ALA A 431 -9.45 -3.96 -36.60
N SER A 432 -10.52 -3.24 -36.93
CA SER A 432 -10.50 -1.81 -37.24
C SER A 432 -11.84 -1.13 -36.97
N GLU A 433 -11.83 0.20 -36.85
CA GLU A 433 -13.04 1.01 -36.72
C GLU A 433 -14.01 0.78 -37.90
N THR A 434 -13.48 0.68 -39.11
CA THR A 434 -14.31 0.44 -40.30
C THR A 434 -14.96 -0.92 -40.25
N ALA A 435 -14.28 -1.97 -39.77
CA ALA A 435 -14.87 -3.29 -39.56
C ALA A 435 -15.94 -3.28 -38.46
N ALA A 436 -15.71 -2.56 -37.36
CA ALA A 436 -16.70 -2.37 -36.28
C ALA A 436 -17.96 -1.63 -36.75
N ARG A 437 -17.81 -0.66 -37.66
CA ARG A 437 -18.90 0.11 -38.26
C ARG A 437 -19.56 -0.56 -39.47
N ALA A 438 -18.92 -1.59 -40.05
CA ALA A 438 -19.40 -2.33 -41.21
C ALA A 438 -20.55 -3.28 -40.85
N VAL A 439 -21.55 -2.76 -40.14
CA VAL A 439 -22.69 -3.50 -39.63
C VAL A 439 -24.00 -2.79 -39.98
N GLY A 440 -23.94 -1.90 -40.97
CA GLY A 440 -25.14 -1.59 -41.76
C GLY A 440 -25.49 -2.77 -42.68
N GLY A 441 -26.40 -2.57 -43.62
CA GLY A 441 -26.87 -3.68 -44.45
C GLY A 441 -25.76 -4.24 -45.33
N GLN A 442 -25.59 -5.56 -45.23
CA GLN A 442 -24.75 -6.32 -46.13
C GLN A 442 -25.44 -6.42 -47.49
N ILE A 443 -24.69 -6.09 -48.53
CA ILE A 443 -25.09 -6.28 -49.92
C ILE A 443 -24.10 -7.25 -50.57
N THR A 444 -24.60 -8.04 -51.52
CA THR A 444 -23.75 -8.89 -52.35
C THR A 444 -23.71 -8.30 -53.73
N LEU A 445 -22.52 -7.93 -54.18
CA LEU A 445 -22.27 -7.49 -55.55
C LEU A 445 -21.77 -8.69 -56.35
N HIS A 446 -22.40 -8.95 -57.49
CA HIS A 446 -21.97 -9.98 -58.42
C HIS A 446 -21.19 -9.30 -59.54
N ALA A 447 -19.93 -9.68 -59.72
CA ALA A 447 -19.06 -9.14 -60.76
C ALA A 447 -18.50 -10.28 -61.61
N TYR A 448 -18.35 -10.04 -62.91
CA TYR A 448 -17.70 -10.99 -63.82
C TYR A 448 -16.18 -11.04 -63.64
N ASP A 449 -15.60 -9.93 -63.16
CA ASP A 449 -14.17 -9.77 -62.94
C ASP A 449 -13.93 -8.98 -61.65
N ALA A 450 -12.93 -9.40 -60.88
CA ALA A 450 -12.50 -8.75 -59.65
C ALA A 450 -11.07 -8.20 -59.74
N GLY A 451 -10.43 -8.20 -60.92
CA GLY A 451 -9.08 -7.64 -61.10
C GLY A 451 -8.95 -6.16 -60.71
N LYS A 452 -10.09 -5.46 -60.58
CA LYS A 452 -10.19 -4.06 -60.15
C LYS A 452 -10.88 -3.89 -58.79
N MET A 453 -11.09 -4.97 -58.03
CA MET A 453 -11.78 -4.96 -56.75
C MET A 453 -10.86 -5.52 -55.66
N ALA A 454 -10.95 -4.97 -54.45
CA ALA A 454 -10.17 -5.44 -53.31
C ALA A 454 -10.99 -5.37 -52.02
N ALA A 455 -10.68 -6.26 -51.07
CA ALA A 455 -11.20 -6.12 -49.70
C ALA A 455 -10.76 -4.76 -49.12
N GLY A 456 -11.68 -4.05 -48.46
CA GLY A 456 -11.48 -2.70 -47.97
C GLY A 456 -11.72 -1.58 -49.00
N MET A 457 -12.01 -1.90 -50.27
CA MET A 457 -12.31 -0.88 -51.29
C MET A 457 -13.56 -0.06 -50.89
N PRO A 458 -13.48 1.28 -50.86
CA PRO A 458 -14.60 2.12 -50.44
C PRO A 458 -15.70 2.16 -51.50
N ILE A 459 -16.94 2.25 -51.03
CA ILE A 459 -18.14 2.49 -51.82
C ILE A 459 -18.53 3.95 -51.60
N ARG A 460 -18.55 4.74 -52.67
CA ARG A 460 -18.76 6.19 -52.63
C ARG A 460 -20.05 6.60 -53.36
N TYR A 461 -20.71 7.60 -52.81
CA TYR A 461 -21.79 8.33 -53.48
C TYR A 461 -21.45 9.82 -53.46
N LEU A 462 -21.39 10.46 -54.63
CA LEU A 462 -21.01 11.87 -54.77
C LEU A 462 -19.67 12.20 -54.05
N GLY A 463 -18.72 11.27 -54.10
CA GLY A 463 -17.42 11.41 -53.44
C GLY A 463 -17.40 11.12 -51.93
N ILE A 464 -18.54 10.85 -51.30
CA ILE A 464 -18.63 10.52 -49.87
C ILE A 464 -18.61 9.00 -49.67
N ASP A 465 -17.78 8.52 -48.76
CA ASP A 465 -17.74 7.10 -48.38
C ASP A 465 -19.05 6.70 -47.67
N ILE A 466 -19.77 5.76 -48.27
CA ILE A 466 -21.06 5.24 -47.77
C ILE A 466 -21.02 3.74 -47.44
N GLY A 467 -19.88 3.09 -47.68
CA GLY A 467 -19.69 1.67 -47.43
C GLY A 467 -18.32 1.17 -47.87
N GLN A 468 -18.10 -0.14 -47.82
CA GLN A 468 -16.86 -0.77 -48.27
C GLN A 468 -17.06 -2.25 -48.63
N ILE A 469 -16.18 -2.81 -49.46
CA ILE A 469 -16.09 -4.26 -49.71
C ILE A 469 -15.47 -4.93 -48.49
N GLN A 470 -16.08 -5.99 -47.97
CA GLN A 470 -15.52 -6.81 -46.89
C GLN A 470 -14.68 -7.97 -47.42
N SER A 471 -15.22 -8.73 -48.37
CA SER A 471 -14.56 -9.91 -48.92
C SER A 471 -14.96 -10.18 -50.36
N LEU A 472 -14.12 -10.95 -51.05
CA LEU A 472 -14.29 -11.39 -52.43
C LEU A 472 -14.23 -12.91 -52.45
N GLU A 473 -15.20 -13.55 -53.08
CA GLU A 473 -15.32 -15.00 -53.14
C GLU A 473 -15.57 -15.42 -54.60
N LEU A 474 -14.69 -16.26 -55.16
CA LEU A 474 -14.85 -16.77 -56.52
C LEU A 474 -15.86 -17.93 -56.51
N ILE A 475 -16.94 -17.78 -57.25
CA ILE A 475 -17.96 -18.82 -57.43
C ILE A 475 -17.75 -19.48 -58.79
N THR A 476 -16.95 -20.55 -58.78
CA THR A 476 -16.55 -21.29 -60.00
C THR A 476 -17.74 -21.87 -60.77
N ALA A 477 -18.81 -22.27 -60.07
CA ALA A 477 -20.02 -22.80 -60.71
C ALA A 477 -20.76 -21.79 -61.60
N LYS A 478 -20.56 -20.49 -61.37
CA LYS A 478 -21.24 -19.39 -62.08
C LYS A 478 -20.28 -18.48 -62.85
N ASN A 479 -18.98 -18.76 -62.82
CA ASN A 479 -17.93 -17.90 -63.37
C ASN A 479 -18.10 -16.43 -62.94
N GLU A 480 -18.42 -16.20 -61.67
CA GLU A 480 -18.62 -14.88 -61.09
C GLU A 480 -17.80 -14.73 -59.81
N VAL A 481 -17.47 -13.49 -59.47
CA VAL A 481 -16.96 -13.12 -58.15
C VAL A 481 -18.09 -12.48 -57.36
N GLN A 482 -18.35 -13.02 -56.18
CA GLN A 482 -19.25 -12.41 -55.21
C GLN A 482 -18.44 -11.53 -54.27
N ALA A 483 -18.66 -10.21 -54.35
CA ALA A 483 -18.12 -9.26 -53.41
C ALA A 483 -19.16 -8.99 -52.31
N LYS A 484 -18.88 -9.46 -51.10
CA LYS A 484 -19.68 -9.12 -49.92
C LYS A 484 -19.25 -7.72 -49.49
N ALA A 485 -20.18 -6.79 -49.49
CA ALA A 485 -19.96 -5.40 -49.12
C ALA A 485 -20.92 -4.96 -48.03
N VAL A 486 -20.55 -3.92 -47.29
CA VAL A 486 -21.43 -3.32 -46.29
C VAL A 486 -21.56 -1.83 -46.54
N LEU A 487 -22.80 -1.35 -46.49
CA LEU A 487 -23.13 0.06 -46.45
C LEU A 487 -23.26 0.53 -45.00
N TYR A 488 -22.88 1.77 -44.69
CA TYR A 488 -23.04 2.29 -43.34
C TYR A 488 -24.53 2.42 -42.96
N PRO A 489 -24.88 2.25 -41.66
CA PRO A 489 -26.27 2.23 -41.20
C PRO A 489 -27.14 3.41 -41.65
N GLU A 490 -26.56 4.61 -41.73
CA GLU A 490 -27.23 5.84 -42.18
C GLU A 490 -27.55 5.84 -43.68
N TYR A 491 -26.86 5.02 -44.48
CA TYR A 491 -26.97 4.99 -45.95
C TYR A 491 -27.66 3.74 -46.49
N VAL A 492 -27.69 2.65 -45.72
CA VAL A 492 -28.26 1.37 -46.15
C VAL A 492 -29.69 1.51 -46.69
N GLY A 493 -30.56 2.21 -45.96
CA GLY A 493 -31.97 2.36 -46.32
C GLY A 493 -32.19 3.10 -47.63
N THR A 494 -31.21 3.87 -48.10
CA THR A 494 -31.26 4.66 -49.33
C THR A 494 -30.68 3.90 -50.51
N PHE A 495 -29.55 3.21 -50.34
CA PHE A 495 -28.79 2.62 -51.45
C PHE A 495 -28.91 1.10 -51.57
N ALA A 496 -29.35 0.37 -50.55
CA ALA A 496 -29.66 -1.06 -50.65
C ALA A 496 -31.06 -1.29 -51.26
N ARG A 497 -31.35 -0.64 -52.40
CA ARG A 497 -32.64 -0.72 -53.09
C ARG A 497 -32.48 -1.29 -54.48
N ALA A 498 -33.52 -2.00 -54.96
CA ALA A 498 -33.58 -2.48 -56.32
C ALA A 498 -33.40 -1.33 -57.33
N GLY A 499 -32.58 -1.54 -58.36
CA GLY A 499 -32.26 -0.54 -59.39
C GLY A 499 -31.08 0.39 -59.07
N THR A 500 -30.46 0.25 -57.90
CA THR A 500 -29.20 0.95 -57.58
C THR A 500 -28.06 0.37 -58.41
N ARG A 501 -27.24 1.22 -59.01
CA ARG A 501 -26.09 0.81 -59.83
C ARG A 501 -24.80 0.99 -59.05
N PHE A 502 -23.97 -0.04 -59.07
CA PHE A 502 -22.62 -0.03 -58.51
C PHE A 502 -21.64 -0.17 -59.67
N SER A 503 -20.64 0.69 -59.74
CA SER A 503 -19.64 0.66 -60.82
C SER A 503 -18.26 0.97 -60.27
N VAL A 504 -17.30 0.12 -60.58
CA VAL A 504 -15.89 0.36 -60.24
C VAL A 504 -15.38 1.50 -61.12
N ILE A 505 -14.82 2.53 -60.50
CA ILE A 505 -14.21 3.64 -61.22
C ILE A 505 -12.71 3.38 -61.34
N THR A 506 -12.20 3.47 -62.57
CA THR A 506 -10.78 3.31 -62.90
C THR A 506 -10.27 4.53 -63.66
N PRO A 507 -8.97 4.83 -63.61
CA PRO A 507 -8.45 6.03 -64.23
C PRO A 507 -8.56 5.93 -65.74
N GLN A 508 -9.02 7.00 -66.39
CA GLN A 508 -9.10 7.08 -67.84
C GLN A 508 -8.10 8.10 -68.34
N ILE A 509 -7.17 7.64 -69.19
CA ILE A 509 -6.14 8.48 -69.82
C ILE A 509 -6.29 8.29 -71.32
N SER A 510 -6.65 9.35 -72.02
CA SER A 510 -6.83 9.34 -73.48
C SER A 510 -6.32 10.64 -74.09
N ALA A 511 -6.22 10.68 -75.42
CA ALA A 511 -5.87 11.91 -76.14
C ALA A 511 -6.92 13.04 -75.96
N ALA A 512 -8.14 12.70 -75.53
CA ALA A 512 -9.22 13.66 -75.27
C ALA A 512 -9.19 14.27 -73.86
N GLY A 513 -8.39 13.71 -72.95
CA GLY A 513 -8.29 14.18 -71.56
C GLY A 513 -8.00 13.07 -70.56
N VAL A 514 -7.89 13.48 -69.30
CA VAL A 514 -7.66 12.62 -68.14
C VAL A 514 -8.83 12.74 -67.17
N GLU A 515 -9.42 11.62 -66.80
CA GLU A 515 -10.52 11.54 -65.82
C GLU A 515 -10.17 10.55 -64.71
N HIS A 516 -10.68 10.83 -63.51
CA HIS A 516 -10.54 9.95 -62.33
C HIS A 516 -9.09 9.60 -61.95
N LEU A 517 -8.15 10.54 -62.11
CA LEU A 517 -6.74 10.32 -61.76
C LEU A 517 -6.53 9.98 -60.27
N ASP A 518 -7.44 10.37 -59.38
CA ASP A 518 -7.47 9.98 -57.97
C ASP A 518 -7.53 8.46 -57.78
N THR A 519 -8.13 7.74 -58.74
CA THR A 519 -8.23 6.27 -58.71
C THR A 519 -6.93 5.54 -59.06
N LEU A 520 -5.88 6.24 -59.51
CA LEU A 520 -4.54 5.67 -59.65
C LEU A 520 -3.96 5.24 -58.29
N PHE A 521 -4.32 5.95 -57.22
CA PHE A 521 -3.83 5.69 -55.87
C PHE A 521 -4.84 4.90 -55.03
N GLN A 522 -6.14 5.16 -55.20
CA GLN A 522 -7.18 4.45 -54.48
C GLN A 522 -8.44 4.27 -55.35
N ALA A 523 -8.59 3.08 -55.94
CA ALA A 523 -9.81 2.72 -56.64
C ALA A 523 -11.02 2.63 -55.67
N TYR A 524 -12.21 2.92 -56.18
CA TYR A 524 -13.45 2.91 -55.41
C TYR A 524 -14.63 2.45 -56.27
N ILE A 525 -15.72 2.03 -55.61
CA ILE A 525 -17.00 1.74 -56.25
C ILE A 525 -17.87 2.99 -56.16
N ASN A 526 -18.25 3.56 -57.29
CA ASN A 526 -19.26 4.62 -57.32
C ASN A 526 -20.67 4.01 -57.29
N VAL A 527 -21.56 4.66 -56.56
CA VAL A 527 -22.99 4.32 -56.50
C VAL A 527 -23.77 5.35 -57.30
N GLY A 528 -24.63 4.87 -58.19
CA GLY A 528 -25.61 5.68 -58.92
C GLY A 528 -27.01 5.31 -58.48
N ALA A 529 -27.73 6.26 -57.86
CA ALA A 529 -29.17 6.16 -57.65
C ALA A 529 -29.89 6.80 -58.85
N ARG A 530 -30.92 6.14 -59.40
CA ARG A 530 -31.81 6.80 -60.37
C ARG A 530 -32.52 7.95 -59.64
N PRO A 531 -32.50 9.20 -60.16
CA PRO A 531 -33.30 10.25 -59.55
C PRO A 531 -34.77 9.82 -59.54
N ARG A 532 -35.49 10.09 -58.45
CA ARG A 532 -36.96 10.12 -58.52
C ARG A 532 -37.33 11.14 -59.60
N PRO A 533 -38.28 10.86 -60.50
CA PRO A 533 -38.82 11.91 -61.34
C PRO A 533 -39.43 12.97 -60.41
N GLY A 534 -38.90 14.20 -60.46
CA GLY A 534 -39.56 15.37 -59.85
C GLY A 534 -38.87 16.07 -58.67
N THR A 535 -37.58 15.86 -58.38
CA THR A 535 -36.90 16.71 -57.38
C THR A 535 -35.60 17.29 -57.91
N THR A 536 -35.71 18.40 -58.63
CA THR A 536 -34.63 19.37 -58.77
C THR A 536 -34.59 20.19 -57.49
N ARG A 537 -33.45 20.24 -56.79
CA ARG A 537 -33.14 21.29 -55.82
C ARG A 537 -31.68 21.72 -55.98
N PHE A 538 -31.50 23.03 -55.95
CA PHE A 538 -30.22 23.75 -55.97
C PHE A 538 -29.40 23.47 -54.71
#